data_AF-A0A445IPY2-F1
#
_entry.id   AF-A0A445IPY2-F1
#
_cell.length_a   1.000
_cell.length_b   1.000
_cell.length_c   1.000
_cell.angle_alpha   90.00
_cell.angle_beta   90.00
_cell.angle_gamma   90.00
#
_symmetry.space_group_name_H-M   'P 1'
#
loop_
_entity.id
_entity.type
_entity.pdbx_description
1 polymer ?
#
loop_
_entity_poly.entity_id
_entity_poly.type
_entity_poly.pdbx_seq_one_letter_code
_entity_poly.pdbx_strand_id
1 'polypeptide(L)'
;MCKDPLIIVISGPNKVAKNALIICVLFNRVSHHDWTSKVKDGGLPFWVNDHTLYFHQRGRGGIAIAASVFFLASSSTIFLCLAFSPRTTLNPILLHEPQQNDLLLRFHFWLLPWRRFEASLRQAFESLQPSLRPPFSLSILTPDQYALLNRAILHGVLTEPHLANTHIKHLHAIVADAHATFLSLLLNAVLQLYPKLLHSVKTQLLRLTEEMLRVLGIGYDAVLLFLLRQIAAADCTDANLSLCSELLTLFLKQFEPLLEGAPHVLSSALYTFLRVLSDKFRVSIEKLEILKRREIHLCVKIVREEFRLCLKIGRDFIRLLQDLAHVPEFKAILQDIVFNPSVFNVVGFKDVCQIY
;
A
#
# COMPACT_ATOMS: atom_id res chain seq x y z
N MET A 1 -0.64 24.27 24.61
CA MET A 1 0.49 25.13 24.22
C MET A 1 0.71 24.95 22.73
N CYS A 2 0.48 26.03 21.95
CA CYS A 2 0.72 26.06 20.51
C CYS A 2 2.16 25.64 20.19
N LYS A 3 2.32 24.66 19.31
CA LYS A 3 3.55 24.48 18.54
C LYS A 3 3.19 24.85 17.12
N ASP A 4 3.61 26.04 16.69
CA ASP A 4 3.34 26.57 15.36
C ASP A 4 3.86 25.62 14.27
N PRO A 5 3.18 25.52 13.12
CA PRO A 5 3.68 24.72 12.00
C PRO A 5 4.98 25.32 11.47
N LEU A 6 6.01 24.49 11.37
CA LEU A 6 7.27 24.88 10.72
C LEU A 6 7.08 24.76 9.20
N ILE A 7 6.98 25.90 8.53
CA ILE A 7 6.91 25.98 7.07
C ILE A 7 8.33 26.22 6.54
N ILE A 8 8.90 25.26 5.80
CA ILE A 8 10.20 25.42 5.16
C ILE A 8 9.97 25.57 3.65
N VAL A 9 10.27 26.76 3.13
CA VAL A 9 10.22 27.07 1.69
C VAL A 9 11.64 26.94 1.14
N ILE A 10 11.87 25.98 0.25
CA ILE A 10 13.17 25.80 -0.42
C ILE A 10 13.03 26.34 -1.84
N SER A 11 13.83 27.35 -2.15
CA SER A 11 14.00 27.87 -3.50
C SER A 11 15.48 27.80 -3.86
N GLY A 12 15.80 27.06 -4.92
CA GLY A 12 17.19 26.82 -5.34
C GLY A 12 17.31 26.81 -6.87
N PRO A 13 18.39 27.37 -7.44
CA PRO A 13 18.61 27.38 -8.88
C PRO A 13 19.14 26.01 -9.33
N ASN A 14 18.29 25.18 -9.94
CA ASN A 14 18.75 23.92 -10.53
C ASN A 14 19.04 24.12 -12.03
N LYS A 15 20.26 23.76 -12.49
CA LYS A 15 20.70 23.94 -13.88
C LYS A 15 19.95 23.06 -14.90
N VAL A 16 19.18 22.07 -14.46
CA VAL A 16 18.45 21.15 -15.36
C VAL A 16 16.93 21.42 -15.38
N ALA A 17 16.41 22.20 -14.44
CA ALA A 17 15.01 22.65 -14.43
C ALA A 17 14.97 24.09 -13.92
N LYS A 18 14.80 25.05 -14.83
CA LYS A 18 14.61 26.46 -14.46
C LYS A 18 13.38 26.58 -13.56
N ASN A 19 13.62 26.93 -12.30
CA ASN A 19 12.66 27.43 -11.31
C ASN A 19 11.53 26.47 -10.88
N ALA A 20 11.87 25.40 -10.17
CA ALA A 20 10.91 24.67 -9.34
C ALA A 20 10.95 25.21 -7.90
N LEU A 21 9.83 25.70 -7.39
CA LEU A 21 9.66 26.05 -5.97
C LEU A 21 9.15 24.80 -5.24
N ILE A 22 9.85 24.35 -4.20
CA ILE A 22 9.44 23.21 -3.38
C ILE A 22 9.11 23.70 -1.98
N ILE A 23 7.85 23.54 -1.58
CA ILE A 23 7.39 23.89 -0.23
C ILE A 23 7.17 22.58 0.52
N CYS A 24 7.91 22.37 1.61
CA CYS A 24 7.69 21.28 2.55
C CYS A 24 7.06 21.86 3.82
N VAL A 25 5.87 21.36 4.19
CA VAL A 25 5.21 21.75 5.43
C VAL A 25 5.16 20.56 6.38
N LEU A 26 5.72 20.74 7.58
CA LEU A 26 5.69 19.76 8.66
C LEU A 26 4.57 20.14 9.63
N PHE A 27 3.59 19.24 9.80
CA PHE A 27 2.51 19.42 10.77
C PHE A 27 2.65 18.41 11.93
N ASN A 28 2.52 18.91 13.16
CA ASN A 28 2.19 18.08 14.31
C ASN A 28 0.67 17.91 14.40
N ARG A 29 0.20 16.70 14.77
CA ARG A 29 -1.22 16.32 14.90
C ARG A 29 -2.10 17.43 15.50
N VAL A 30 -3.07 17.94 14.74
CA VAL A 30 -4.23 18.69 15.26
C VAL A 30 -5.49 18.24 14.48
N SER A 31 -6.64 18.23 15.18
CA SER A 31 -7.93 17.67 14.75
C SER A 31 -8.54 18.29 13.48
N HIS A 32 -9.43 17.53 12.85
CA HIS A 32 -10.03 17.74 11.51
C HIS A 32 -11.04 18.90 11.36
N HIS A 33 -11.26 19.73 12.39
CA HIS A 33 -12.22 20.84 12.30
C HIS A 33 -11.49 22.18 12.52
N ASP A 34 -11.68 23.06 11.53
CA ASP A 34 -11.21 24.45 11.41
C ASP A 34 -9.72 24.68 11.16
N TRP A 35 -9.33 24.58 9.88
CA TRP A 35 -8.03 25.03 9.38
C TRP A 35 -8.21 26.29 8.52
N THR A 36 -8.25 27.46 9.15
CA THR A 36 -8.04 28.75 8.46
C THR A 36 -6.86 29.47 9.14
N SER A 37 -5.68 29.45 8.51
CA SER A 37 -4.54 30.21 9.04
C SER A 37 -4.53 31.62 8.45
N LYS A 38 -4.63 32.64 9.31
CA LYS A 38 -4.20 34.01 8.98
C LYS A 38 -2.70 34.08 9.24
N VAL A 39 -1.89 33.97 8.20
CA VAL A 39 -0.44 34.18 8.32
C VAL A 39 -0.19 35.65 8.63
N LYS A 40 0.45 35.95 9.76
CA LYS A 40 1.10 37.25 9.98
C LYS A 40 2.42 37.25 9.22
N ASP A 41 2.64 38.30 8.46
CA ASP A 41 3.83 38.65 7.68
C ASP A 41 4.15 37.73 6.47
N GLY A 42 3.85 38.24 5.28
CA GLY A 42 4.45 37.80 4.00
C GLY A 42 4.01 36.45 3.42
N GLY A 43 3.32 35.59 4.17
CA GLY A 43 2.88 34.28 3.67
C GLY A 43 1.57 34.31 2.86
N LEU A 44 1.46 33.38 1.90
CA LEU A 44 0.22 33.15 1.16
C LEU A 44 -0.82 32.46 2.06
N PRO A 45 -2.04 33.00 2.21
CA PRO A 45 -3.10 32.32 2.93
C PRO A 45 -3.53 31.04 2.18
N PHE A 46 -3.76 29.97 2.95
CA PHE A 46 -4.22 28.69 2.42
C PHE A 46 -5.41 28.15 3.21
N TRP A 47 -6.20 27.28 2.57
CA TRP A 47 -7.20 26.45 3.23
C TRP A 47 -7.15 25.03 2.69
N VAL A 48 -7.69 24.08 3.46
CA VAL A 48 -7.73 22.65 3.11
C VAL A 48 -9.18 22.22 2.96
N ASN A 49 -9.51 21.56 1.86
CA ASN A 49 -10.79 20.86 1.70
C ASN A 49 -10.54 19.48 1.07
N ASP A 50 -11.13 18.43 1.62
CA ASP A 50 -11.14 17.06 1.07
C ASP A 50 -9.80 16.64 0.39
N HIS A 51 -8.72 16.63 1.16
CA HIS A 51 -7.36 16.24 0.72
C HIS A 51 -6.70 17.16 -0.34
N THR A 52 -7.24 18.35 -0.56
CA THR A 52 -6.72 19.35 -1.49
C THR A 52 -6.34 20.61 -0.73
N LEU A 53 -5.12 21.09 -0.94
CA LEU A 53 -4.63 22.34 -0.36
C LEU A 53 -4.79 23.47 -1.38
N TYR A 54 -5.49 24.53 -0.99
CA TYR A 54 -5.77 25.69 -1.84
C TYR A 54 -4.98 26.89 -1.36
N PHE A 55 -4.28 27.57 -2.26
CA PHE A 55 -3.59 28.83 -1.99
C PHE A 55 -4.34 29.99 -2.65
N HIS A 56 -4.55 31.09 -1.92
CA HIS A 56 -5.16 32.29 -2.47
C HIS A 56 -4.11 33.40 -2.65
N GLN A 57 -3.83 33.76 -3.90
CA GLN A 57 -3.02 34.94 -4.21
C GLN A 57 -3.90 36.20 -4.12
N ARG A 58 -3.51 37.19 -3.31
CA ARG A 58 -4.16 38.51 -3.32
C ARG A 58 -3.58 39.35 -4.45
N GLY A 59 -4.33 39.49 -5.54
CA GLY A 59 -4.01 40.32 -6.71
C GLY A 59 -5.12 40.21 -7.75
N ARG A 60 -5.39 41.27 -8.52
CA ARG A 60 -6.47 41.29 -9.53
C ARG A 60 -6.21 40.20 -10.57
N GLY A 61 -7.05 39.16 -10.57
CA GLY A 61 -6.94 37.97 -11.44
C GLY A 61 -6.59 36.67 -10.70
N GLY A 62 -7.17 36.42 -9.52
CA GLY A 62 -6.81 35.28 -8.67
C GLY A 62 -6.94 33.92 -9.36
N ILE A 63 -5.82 33.20 -9.44
CA ILE A 63 -5.77 31.79 -9.85
C ILE A 63 -5.72 30.95 -8.57
N ALA A 64 -6.71 30.07 -8.38
CA ALA A 64 -6.65 29.03 -7.37
C ALA A 64 -5.74 27.90 -7.87
N ILE A 65 -4.64 27.64 -7.16
CA ILE A 65 -3.75 26.51 -7.47
C ILE A 65 -4.12 25.38 -6.51
N ALA A 66 -4.67 24.29 -7.06
CA ALA A 66 -4.97 23.06 -6.32
C ALA A 66 -3.75 22.14 -6.37
N ALA A 67 -3.32 21.65 -5.20
CA ALA A 67 -2.30 20.61 -5.12
C ALA A 67 -2.84 19.40 -4.35
N SER A 68 -2.63 18.20 -4.92
CA SER A 68 -3.08 16.94 -4.35
C SER A 68 -2.19 16.52 -3.19
N VAL A 69 -2.79 16.25 -2.02
CA VAL A 69 -2.07 15.84 -0.81
C VAL A 69 -1.99 14.31 -0.74
N PHE A 70 -0.78 13.75 -0.70
CA PHE A 70 -0.56 12.33 -0.37
C PHE A 70 -0.23 12.19 1.11
N PHE A 71 -1.08 11.50 1.87
CA PHE A 71 -0.82 11.17 3.27
C PHE A 71 -0.02 9.85 3.35
N LEU A 72 1.27 9.95 3.66
CA LEU A 72 2.03 8.79 4.12
C LEU A 72 2.05 8.80 5.65
N ALA A 73 1.14 8.05 6.26
CA ALA A 73 1.14 7.85 7.71
C ALA A 73 2.18 6.78 8.08
N SER A 74 3.33 7.21 8.59
CA SER A 74 4.12 6.39 9.53
C SER A 74 4.02 7.03 10.91
N SER A 75 4.14 6.20 11.95
CA SER A 75 3.64 6.35 13.34
C SER A 75 3.92 7.66 14.12
N SER A 76 4.59 8.68 13.56
CA SER A 76 4.80 9.94 14.27
C SER A 76 5.16 11.14 13.39
N THR A 77 5.09 11.06 12.05
CA THR A 77 5.41 12.20 11.18
C THR A 77 4.68 12.13 9.85
N ILE A 78 4.00 13.22 9.47
CA ILE A 78 3.35 13.38 8.17
C ILE A 78 4.33 14.13 7.26
N PHE A 79 4.67 13.53 6.11
CA PHE A 79 5.47 14.19 5.08
C PHE A 79 4.56 14.72 3.98
N LEU A 80 4.65 16.03 3.71
CA LEU A 80 3.94 16.69 2.62
C LEU A 80 4.93 17.03 1.51
N CYS A 81 4.78 16.45 0.32
CA CYS A 81 5.54 16.83 -0.88
C CYS A 81 4.58 17.45 -1.90
N LEU A 82 4.79 18.72 -2.24
CA LEU A 82 4.07 19.42 -3.30
C LEU A 82 4.99 19.60 -4.51
N ALA A 83 4.52 19.24 -5.71
CA ALA A 83 5.22 19.51 -6.97
C ALA A 83 4.44 20.57 -7.76
N PHE A 84 5.09 21.66 -8.14
CA PHE A 84 4.49 22.73 -8.96
C PHE A 84 4.93 22.63 -10.42
N SER A 85 4.01 22.97 -11.35
CA SER A 85 4.31 23.24 -12.76
C SER A 85 4.51 24.76 -12.97
N PRO A 86 5.46 25.22 -13.79
CA PRO A 86 6.04 26.56 -13.67
C PRO A 86 5.24 27.60 -14.46
N ARG A 87 4.41 28.40 -13.77
CA ARG A 87 4.05 29.76 -14.22
C ARG A 87 3.78 30.67 -13.02
N THR A 88 4.82 31.10 -12.32
CA THR A 88 4.86 32.37 -11.55
C THR A 88 6.18 32.51 -10.81
N THR A 89 6.76 33.71 -10.87
CA THR A 89 8.02 34.11 -10.24
C THR A 89 7.81 34.40 -8.76
N LEU A 90 8.40 33.60 -7.87
CA LEU A 90 8.50 33.85 -6.44
C LEU A 90 9.98 34.09 -6.08
N ASN A 91 10.25 35.14 -5.31
CA ASN A 91 11.59 35.47 -4.82
C ASN A 91 12.04 34.46 -3.74
N PRO A 92 13.25 33.87 -3.83
CA PRO A 92 13.79 32.96 -2.81
C PRO A 92 14.15 33.68 -1.51
N ILE A 93 13.82 33.09 -0.37
CA ILE A 93 14.53 33.32 0.90
C ILE A 93 15.71 32.33 0.90
N LEU A 94 16.94 32.85 0.99
CA LEU A 94 18.19 32.08 0.93
C LEU A 94 18.44 31.35 2.26
N LEU A 95 18.57 30.02 2.22
CA LEU A 95 19.14 29.21 3.30
C LEU A 95 20.61 28.91 2.99
N HIS A 96 21.43 28.82 4.05
CA HIS A 96 22.87 28.55 3.98
C HIS A 96 23.18 27.19 3.31
N GLU A 97 24.23 27.16 2.46
CA GLU A 97 24.64 26.06 1.57
C GLU A 97 24.79 24.63 2.16
N PRO A 98 25.14 24.37 3.44
CA PRO A 98 25.38 23.00 3.89
C PRO A 98 24.11 22.13 3.95
N GLN A 99 22.92 22.74 4.10
CA GLN A 99 21.65 22.02 4.22
C GLN A 99 21.00 21.71 2.85
N GLN A 100 21.38 22.41 1.78
CA GLN A 100 20.83 22.16 0.43
C GLN A 100 21.31 20.82 -0.15
N ASN A 101 22.56 20.43 0.12
CA ASN A 101 23.14 19.20 -0.43
C ASN A 101 22.55 17.94 0.22
N ASP A 102 22.27 17.96 1.53
CA ASP A 102 21.70 16.79 2.23
C ASP A 102 20.24 16.51 1.79
N LEU A 103 19.45 17.56 1.53
CA LEU A 103 18.07 17.41 1.06
C LEU A 103 17.96 17.03 -0.42
N LEU A 104 18.82 17.54 -1.30
CA LEU A 104 18.89 17.10 -2.70
C LEU A 104 19.35 15.64 -2.82
N LEU A 105 20.30 15.22 -1.99
CA LEU A 105 20.71 13.81 -1.88
C LEU A 105 19.54 12.94 -1.41
N ARG A 106 18.78 13.37 -0.40
CA ARG A 106 17.57 12.67 0.06
C ARG A 106 16.47 12.61 -1.01
N PHE A 107 16.24 13.67 -1.78
CA PHE A 107 15.27 13.65 -2.90
C PHE A 107 15.70 12.73 -4.05
N HIS A 108 16.99 12.72 -4.41
CA HIS A 108 17.54 11.72 -5.35
C HIS A 108 17.40 10.30 -4.79
N PHE A 109 17.51 10.12 -3.47
CA PHE A 109 17.30 8.84 -2.79
C PHE A 109 15.84 8.36 -2.80
N TRP A 110 14.85 9.22 -3.05
CA TRP A 110 13.42 8.84 -3.06
C TRP A 110 12.81 8.66 -4.46
N LEU A 111 13.31 9.34 -5.49
CA LEU A 111 12.80 9.23 -6.86
C LEU A 111 13.48 8.15 -7.73
N LEU A 112 14.66 7.66 -7.32
CA LEU A 112 15.47 6.66 -8.02
C LEU A 112 15.48 5.21 -7.48
N PRO A 113 14.99 4.85 -6.27
CA PRO A 113 15.10 3.48 -5.75
C PRO A 113 14.51 2.42 -6.68
N TRP A 114 13.31 2.66 -7.19
CA TRP A 114 12.59 1.71 -8.02
C TRP A 114 13.31 1.44 -9.36
N ARG A 115 13.92 2.45 -9.99
CA ARG A 115 14.71 2.27 -11.23
C ARG A 115 15.95 1.45 -10.97
N ARG A 116 16.62 1.68 -9.82
CA ARG A 116 17.80 0.90 -9.43
C ARG A 116 17.43 -0.55 -9.15
N PHE A 117 16.31 -0.78 -8.45
CA PHE A 117 15.82 -2.12 -8.16
C PHE A 117 15.44 -2.86 -9.44
N GLU A 118 14.62 -2.24 -10.30
CA GLU A 118 14.21 -2.80 -11.59
C GLU A 118 15.41 -3.10 -12.51
N ALA A 119 16.36 -2.16 -12.63
CA ALA A 119 17.59 -2.38 -13.37
C ALA A 119 18.42 -3.53 -12.78
N SER A 120 18.48 -3.69 -11.46
CA SER A 120 19.21 -4.78 -10.83
C SER A 120 18.59 -6.15 -11.10
N LEU A 121 17.26 -6.23 -11.19
CA LEU A 121 16.54 -7.46 -11.57
C LEU A 121 16.84 -7.81 -13.03
N ARG A 122 16.75 -6.81 -13.92
CA ARG A 122 17.02 -6.97 -15.35
C ARG A 122 18.46 -7.39 -15.62
N GLN A 123 19.44 -6.72 -15.02
CA GLN A 123 20.86 -7.06 -15.17
C GLN A 123 21.18 -8.47 -14.67
N ALA A 124 20.60 -8.86 -13.53
CA ALA A 124 20.75 -10.23 -13.03
C ALA A 124 20.20 -11.25 -14.03
N PHE A 125 19.01 -10.99 -14.59
CA PHE A 125 18.40 -11.84 -15.60
C PHE A 125 19.25 -11.92 -16.88
N GLU A 126 19.69 -10.79 -17.43
CA GLU A 126 20.53 -10.76 -18.63
C GLU A 126 21.85 -11.53 -18.43
N SER A 127 22.45 -11.41 -17.25
CA SER A 127 23.71 -12.11 -16.93
C SER A 127 23.56 -13.63 -16.77
N LEU A 128 22.39 -14.10 -16.32
CA LEU A 128 22.14 -15.52 -16.00
C LEU A 128 21.15 -16.20 -16.95
N GLN A 129 20.64 -15.50 -17.96
CA GLN A 129 19.66 -16.01 -18.92
C GLN A 129 20.00 -17.41 -19.49
N PRO A 130 21.25 -17.73 -19.91
CA PRO A 130 21.57 -19.06 -20.40
C PRO A 130 21.46 -20.15 -19.31
N SER A 131 21.73 -19.80 -18.05
CA SER A 131 21.68 -20.70 -16.89
C SER A 131 20.27 -20.84 -16.27
N LEU A 132 19.32 -20.01 -16.70
CA LEU A 132 17.90 -20.09 -16.30
C LEU A 132 17.10 -21.08 -17.17
N ARG A 133 17.77 -21.84 -18.05
CA ARG A 133 17.15 -22.90 -18.87
C ARG A 133 17.70 -24.26 -18.45
N PRO A 134 16.88 -25.32 -18.52
CA PRO A 134 17.38 -26.67 -18.32
C PRO A 134 18.52 -26.99 -19.32
N PRO A 135 19.56 -27.74 -18.89
CA PRO A 135 19.75 -28.32 -17.57
C PRO A 135 20.24 -27.30 -16.52
N PHE A 136 19.64 -27.33 -15.33
CA PHE A 136 20.05 -26.45 -14.23
C PHE A 136 21.32 -26.96 -13.55
N SER A 137 22.22 -26.04 -13.21
CA SER A 137 23.39 -26.38 -12.41
C SER A 137 22.98 -26.65 -10.96
N LEU A 138 23.32 -27.82 -10.45
CA LEU A 138 23.14 -28.19 -9.03
C LEU A 138 24.38 -27.84 -8.19
N SER A 139 25.21 -26.90 -8.64
CA SER A 139 26.38 -26.46 -7.89
C SER A 139 25.98 -25.73 -6.61
N ILE A 140 26.77 -25.93 -5.55
CA ILE A 140 26.56 -25.22 -4.28
C ILE A 140 26.81 -23.74 -4.53
N LEU A 141 25.77 -22.93 -4.32
CA LEU A 141 25.82 -21.49 -4.55
C LEU A 141 26.41 -20.77 -3.35
N THR A 142 27.31 -19.83 -3.60
CA THR A 142 27.71 -18.83 -2.59
C THR A 142 26.53 -17.88 -2.30
N PRO A 143 26.51 -17.19 -1.14
CA PRO A 143 25.42 -16.26 -0.80
C PRO A 143 25.15 -15.19 -1.88
N ASP A 144 26.21 -14.65 -2.50
CA ASP A 144 26.09 -13.65 -3.56
C ASP A 144 25.50 -14.24 -4.85
N GLN A 145 25.94 -15.45 -5.23
CA GLN A 145 25.38 -16.15 -6.39
C GLN A 145 23.92 -16.53 -6.15
N TYR A 146 23.57 -16.96 -4.94
CA TYR A 146 22.20 -17.26 -4.56
C TYR A 146 21.31 -16.02 -4.66
N ALA A 147 21.74 -14.88 -4.12
CA ALA A 147 20.99 -13.63 -4.21
C ALA A 147 20.84 -13.15 -5.67
N LEU A 148 21.90 -13.26 -6.48
CA LEU A 148 21.88 -12.91 -7.90
C LEU A 148 20.90 -13.80 -8.68
N LEU A 149 20.93 -15.11 -8.44
CA LEU A 149 20.04 -16.07 -9.08
C LEU A 149 18.58 -15.83 -8.70
N ASN A 150 18.29 -15.53 -7.44
CA ASN A 150 16.93 -15.17 -7.01
C ASN A 150 16.40 -13.91 -7.70
N ARG A 151 17.24 -12.88 -7.91
CA ARG A 151 16.87 -11.69 -8.69
C ARG A 151 16.55 -12.02 -10.14
N ALA A 152 17.40 -12.85 -10.75
CA ALA A 152 17.23 -13.29 -12.13
C ALA A 152 15.94 -14.11 -12.30
N ILE A 153 15.68 -15.07 -11.40
CA ILE A 153 14.45 -15.85 -11.38
C ILE A 153 13.23 -14.95 -11.19
N LEU A 154 13.24 -14.00 -10.25
CA LEU A 154 12.12 -13.08 -10.04
C LEU A 154 11.80 -12.31 -11.33
N HIS A 155 12.81 -11.73 -11.98
CA HIS A 155 12.61 -11.05 -13.26
C HIS A 155 12.05 -12.01 -14.31
N GLY A 156 12.64 -13.20 -14.48
CA GLY A 156 12.22 -14.21 -15.43
C GLY A 156 10.76 -14.64 -15.26
N VAL A 157 10.32 -14.92 -14.03
CA VAL A 157 8.91 -15.25 -13.74
C VAL A 157 7.97 -14.10 -14.13
N LEU A 158 8.37 -12.86 -13.86
CA LEU A 158 7.56 -11.68 -14.13
C LEU A 158 7.49 -11.33 -15.62
N THR A 159 8.53 -11.62 -16.40
CA THR A 159 8.61 -11.23 -17.83
C THR A 159 8.38 -12.37 -18.81
N GLU A 160 8.60 -13.63 -18.43
CA GLU A 160 8.47 -14.81 -19.27
C GLU A 160 7.37 -15.75 -18.74
N PRO A 161 6.07 -15.39 -18.87
CA PRO A 161 4.97 -16.15 -18.27
C PRO A 161 4.87 -17.59 -18.78
N HIS A 162 5.38 -17.87 -19.98
CA HIS A 162 5.44 -19.20 -20.57
C HIS A 162 6.50 -20.11 -19.91
N LEU A 163 7.52 -19.53 -19.28
CA LEU A 163 8.56 -20.24 -18.52
C LEU A 163 8.39 -20.10 -17.00
N ALA A 164 7.36 -19.41 -16.52
CA ALA A 164 7.15 -19.17 -15.09
C ALA A 164 7.21 -20.44 -14.25
N ASN A 165 6.56 -21.53 -14.69
CA ASN A 165 6.61 -22.81 -13.98
C ASN A 165 8.04 -23.41 -13.93
N THR A 166 8.82 -23.21 -14.98
CA THR A 166 10.21 -23.66 -15.06
C THR A 166 11.09 -22.87 -14.09
N HIS A 167 10.92 -21.55 -14.06
CA HIS A 167 11.61 -20.65 -13.13
C HIS A 167 11.24 -20.93 -11.66
N ILE A 168 9.96 -21.19 -11.37
CA ILE A 168 9.48 -21.58 -10.03
C ILE A 168 10.06 -22.93 -9.61
N LYS A 169 10.09 -23.94 -10.51
CA LYS A 169 10.75 -25.22 -10.23
C LYS A 169 12.24 -25.04 -9.93
N HIS A 170 12.91 -24.17 -10.68
CA HIS A 170 14.31 -23.84 -10.42
C HIS A 170 14.47 -23.19 -9.04
N LEU A 171 13.61 -22.24 -8.67
CA LEU A 171 13.58 -21.63 -7.34
C LEU A 171 13.48 -22.70 -6.24
N HIS A 172 12.51 -23.61 -6.32
CA HIS A 172 12.34 -24.66 -5.32
C HIS A 172 13.54 -25.62 -5.25
N ALA A 173 14.23 -25.87 -6.36
CA ALA A 173 15.40 -26.74 -6.39
C ALA A 173 16.64 -26.14 -5.70
N ILE A 174 16.77 -24.80 -5.68
CA ILE A 174 17.94 -24.11 -5.12
C ILE A 174 17.72 -23.56 -3.70
N VAL A 175 16.51 -23.69 -3.15
CA VAL A 175 16.15 -23.08 -1.86
C VAL A 175 17.07 -23.53 -0.73
N ALA A 176 17.62 -22.55 -0.02
CA ALA A 176 18.48 -22.76 1.15
C ALA A 176 17.98 -22.05 2.42
N ASP A 177 17.07 -21.07 2.29
CA ASP A 177 16.66 -20.16 3.37
C ASP A 177 15.13 -20.10 3.56
N ALA A 178 14.43 -21.19 3.21
CA ALA A 178 12.96 -21.24 3.20
C ALA A 178 12.31 -20.05 2.46
N HIS A 179 12.93 -19.68 1.33
CA HIS A 179 12.49 -18.63 0.40
C HIS A 179 12.59 -17.21 0.95
N ALA A 180 13.24 -16.98 2.09
CA ALA A 180 13.33 -15.66 2.72
C ALA A 180 13.93 -14.58 1.79
N THR A 181 15.03 -14.89 1.10
CA THR A 181 15.68 -13.98 0.15
C THR A 181 14.75 -13.66 -1.01
N PHE A 182 14.08 -14.67 -1.56
CA PHE A 182 13.14 -14.50 -2.66
C PHE A 182 11.94 -13.64 -2.26
N LEU A 183 11.34 -13.91 -1.10
CA LEU A 183 10.21 -13.15 -0.56
C LEU A 183 10.58 -11.71 -0.24
N SER A 184 11.80 -11.45 0.23
CA SER A 184 12.31 -10.09 0.39
C SER A 184 12.38 -9.33 -0.94
N LEU A 185 12.83 -9.99 -2.02
CA LEU A 185 12.83 -9.41 -3.36
C LEU A 185 11.41 -9.19 -3.89
N LEU A 186 10.50 -10.16 -3.68
CA LEU A 186 9.10 -10.05 -4.07
C LEU A 186 8.40 -8.89 -3.34
N LEU A 187 8.64 -8.75 -2.04
CA LEU A 187 8.16 -7.64 -1.22
C LEU A 187 8.65 -6.29 -1.77
N ASN A 188 9.94 -6.20 -2.12
CA ASN A 188 10.50 -5.00 -2.75
C ASN A 188 9.85 -4.71 -4.11
N ALA A 189 9.52 -5.73 -4.90
CA ALA A 189 8.78 -5.55 -6.15
C ALA A 189 7.37 -5.01 -5.91
N VAL A 190 6.67 -5.51 -4.89
CA VAL A 190 5.35 -4.98 -4.48
C VAL A 190 5.46 -3.51 -4.07
N LEU A 191 6.43 -3.19 -3.21
CA LEU A 191 6.62 -1.85 -2.67
C LEU A 191 7.01 -0.81 -3.73
N GLN A 192 7.96 -1.16 -4.59
CA GLN A 192 8.64 -0.19 -5.45
C GLN A 192 8.11 -0.17 -6.88
N LEU A 193 7.60 -1.32 -7.37
CA LEU A 193 7.25 -1.50 -8.78
C LEU A 193 5.74 -1.60 -9.00
N TYR A 194 4.98 -2.20 -8.07
CA TYR A 194 3.57 -2.58 -8.29
C TYR A 194 2.68 -1.51 -8.94
N PRO A 195 2.68 -0.23 -8.49
CA PRO A 195 1.84 0.80 -9.11
C PRO A 195 2.12 1.03 -10.60
N LYS A 196 3.35 0.74 -11.04
CA LYS A 196 3.87 0.97 -12.40
C LYS A 196 3.86 -0.29 -13.27
N LEU A 197 3.57 -1.46 -12.69
CA LEU A 197 3.57 -2.72 -13.43
C LEU A 197 2.39 -2.79 -14.39
N LEU A 198 2.65 -3.38 -15.56
CA LEU A 198 1.62 -3.77 -16.51
C LEU A 198 0.71 -4.85 -15.87
N HIS A 199 -0.54 -4.92 -16.34
CA HIS A 199 -1.53 -5.86 -15.81
C HIS A 199 -1.05 -7.31 -15.84
N SER A 200 -0.48 -7.76 -16.96
CA SER A 200 0.07 -9.13 -17.10
C SER A 200 1.15 -9.45 -16.05
N VAL A 201 1.99 -8.47 -15.70
CA VAL A 201 3.05 -8.63 -14.69
C VAL A 201 2.46 -8.65 -13.28
N LYS A 202 1.42 -7.85 -13.01
CA LYS A 202 0.68 -7.91 -11.73
C LYS A 202 0.07 -9.29 -11.51
N THR A 203 -0.55 -9.87 -12.54
CA THR A 203 -1.09 -11.24 -12.46
C THR A 203 0.00 -12.27 -12.18
N GLN A 204 1.19 -12.17 -12.81
CA GLN A 204 2.31 -13.06 -12.48
C GLN A 204 2.81 -12.87 -11.05
N LEU A 205 2.90 -11.63 -10.58
CA LEU A 205 3.29 -11.31 -9.21
C LEU A 205 2.31 -11.93 -8.19
N LEU A 206 1.01 -11.85 -8.45
CA LEU A 206 -0.03 -12.42 -7.59
C LEU A 206 0.00 -13.95 -7.60
N ARG A 207 0.19 -14.57 -8.78
CA ARG A 207 0.42 -16.02 -8.90
C ARG A 207 1.65 -16.48 -8.12
N LEU A 208 2.74 -15.72 -8.19
CA LEU A 208 3.96 -16.02 -7.45
C LEU A 208 3.76 -15.88 -5.93
N THR A 209 2.99 -14.88 -5.51
CA THR A 209 2.62 -14.70 -4.10
C THR A 209 1.79 -15.89 -3.59
N GLU A 210 0.85 -16.38 -4.39
CA GLU A 210 0.08 -17.60 -4.07
C GLU A 210 1.01 -18.82 -3.91
N GLU A 211 1.99 -18.97 -4.78
CA GLU A 211 2.95 -20.08 -4.71
C GLU A 211 3.84 -19.99 -3.46
N MET A 212 4.33 -18.80 -3.11
CA MET A 212 5.12 -18.60 -1.89
C MET A 212 4.29 -18.86 -0.61
N LEU A 213 2.99 -18.54 -0.64
CA LEU A 213 2.07 -18.90 0.43
C LEU A 213 1.88 -20.42 0.54
N ARG A 214 1.76 -21.15 -0.58
CA ARG A 214 1.61 -22.63 -0.56
C ARG A 214 2.79 -23.34 0.09
N VAL A 215 3.99 -22.82 -0.10
CA VAL A 215 5.20 -23.37 0.52
C VAL A 215 5.52 -22.75 1.89
N LEU A 216 4.63 -21.88 2.41
CA LEU A 216 4.79 -21.17 3.69
C LEU A 216 6.16 -20.47 3.82
N GLY A 217 6.63 -19.85 2.73
CA GLY A 217 7.95 -19.22 2.70
C GLY A 217 8.08 -18.07 3.71
N ILE A 218 9.26 -17.88 4.29
CA ILE A 218 9.46 -16.91 5.37
C ILE A 218 9.20 -15.48 4.87
N GLY A 219 8.18 -14.81 5.44
CA GLY A 219 7.81 -13.42 5.11
C GLY A 219 6.69 -13.27 4.08
N TYR A 220 5.96 -14.35 3.74
CA TYR A 220 4.80 -14.27 2.83
C TYR A 220 3.70 -13.32 3.34
N ASP A 221 3.56 -13.22 4.66
CA ASP A 221 2.57 -12.40 5.35
C ASP A 221 2.77 -10.90 5.04
N ALA A 222 4.01 -10.43 5.10
CA ALA A 222 4.37 -9.06 4.73
C ALA A 222 3.98 -8.75 3.28
N VAL A 223 4.24 -9.65 2.33
CA VAL A 223 3.86 -9.47 0.92
C VAL A 223 2.35 -9.30 0.79
N LEU A 224 1.55 -10.15 1.45
CA LEU A 224 0.10 -10.08 1.44
C LEU A 224 -0.42 -8.77 2.06
N LEU A 225 0.14 -8.33 3.18
CA LEU A 225 -0.21 -7.06 3.82
C LEU A 225 0.06 -5.86 2.90
N PHE A 226 1.19 -5.87 2.17
CA PHE A 226 1.49 -4.79 1.25
C PHE A 226 0.67 -4.83 -0.03
N LEU A 227 0.25 -6.00 -0.50
CA LEU A 227 -0.72 -6.13 -1.59
C LEU A 227 -2.11 -5.63 -1.18
N LEU A 228 -2.57 -5.97 0.03
CA LEU A 228 -3.80 -5.41 0.60
C LEU A 228 -3.77 -3.87 0.64
N ARG A 229 -2.60 -3.28 0.95
CA ARG A 229 -2.40 -1.81 0.94
C ARG A 229 -2.41 -1.19 -0.46
N GLN A 230 -2.23 -1.99 -1.53
CA GLN A 230 -2.39 -1.48 -2.89
C GLN A 230 -3.87 -1.31 -3.28
N ILE A 231 -4.81 -1.88 -2.51
CA ILE A 231 -6.23 -1.68 -2.74
C ILE A 231 -6.60 -0.26 -2.30
N ALA A 232 -7.00 0.57 -3.26
CA ALA A 232 -7.53 1.89 -2.99
C ALA A 232 -9.04 1.81 -2.70
N ALA A 233 -9.46 2.36 -1.56
CA ALA A 233 -10.88 2.56 -1.26
C ALA A 233 -11.44 3.65 -2.19
N ALA A 234 -12.73 3.53 -2.56
CA ALA A 234 -13.41 4.39 -3.55
C ALA A 234 -12.86 4.37 -5.00
N ASP A 235 -11.84 3.56 -5.30
CA ASP A 235 -11.35 3.35 -6.67
C ASP A 235 -12.06 2.16 -7.33
N CYS A 236 -12.87 2.43 -8.36
CA CYS A 236 -13.57 1.41 -9.15
C CYS A 236 -12.90 1.12 -10.51
N THR A 237 -11.62 1.43 -10.69
CA THR A 237 -10.87 1.06 -11.90
C THR A 237 -10.73 -0.45 -12.04
N ASP A 238 -10.70 -0.95 -13.28
CA ASP A 238 -10.54 -2.39 -13.56
C ASP A 238 -9.29 -2.99 -12.89
N ALA A 239 -8.20 -2.21 -12.77
CA ALA A 239 -6.98 -2.63 -12.11
C ALA A 239 -7.18 -2.88 -10.60
N ASN A 240 -7.89 -1.98 -9.91
CA ASN A 240 -8.18 -2.13 -8.47
C ASN A 240 -9.19 -3.26 -8.22
N LEU A 241 -10.22 -3.37 -9.07
CA LEU A 241 -11.22 -4.44 -9.00
C LEU A 241 -10.61 -5.82 -9.27
N SER A 242 -9.70 -5.93 -10.24
CA SER A 242 -8.94 -7.16 -10.51
C SER A 242 -8.10 -7.57 -9.31
N LEU A 243 -7.36 -6.64 -8.68
CA LEU A 243 -6.60 -6.93 -7.46
C LEU A 243 -7.50 -7.41 -6.32
N CYS A 244 -8.65 -6.75 -6.10
CA CYS A 244 -9.63 -7.19 -5.10
C CYS A 244 -10.07 -8.64 -5.37
N SER A 245 -10.42 -8.96 -6.62
CA SER A 245 -10.90 -10.29 -7.01
C SER A 245 -9.81 -11.36 -6.86
N GLU A 246 -8.56 -11.07 -7.24
CA GLU A 246 -7.45 -12.00 -7.14
C GLU A 246 -7.08 -12.29 -5.67
N LEU A 247 -6.92 -11.25 -4.84
CA LEU A 247 -6.63 -11.43 -3.42
C LEU A 247 -7.76 -12.13 -2.68
N LEU A 248 -9.01 -11.84 -3.03
CA LEU A 248 -10.16 -12.51 -2.44
C LEU A 248 -10.19 -14.00 -2.80
N THR A 249 -9.87 -14.34 -4.05
CA THR A 249 -9.73 -15.74 -4.47
C THR A 249 -8.62 -16.44 -3.68
N LEU A 250 -7.47 -15.78 -3.51
CA LEU A 250 -6.35 -16.29 -2.73
C LEU A 250 -6.73 -16.53 -1.26
N PHE A 251 -7.36 -15.56 -0.60
CA PHE A 251 -7.74 -15.68 0.81
C PHE A 251 -8.81 -16.74 1.06
N LEU A 252 -9.79 -16.88 0.16
CA LEU A 252 -10.78 -17.96 0.28
C LEU A 252 -10.15 -19.34 0.04
N LYS A 253 -9.24 -19.45 -0.93
CA LYS A 253 -8.56 -20.71 -1.25
C LYS A 253 -7.58 -21.14 -0.15
N GLN A 254 -6.91 -20.19 0.48
CA GLN A 254 -5.85 -20.41 1.46
C GLN A 254 -6.28 -20.01 2.88
N PHE A 255 -7.57 -20.11 3.18
CA PHE A 255 -8.13 -19.64 4.44
C PHE A 255 -7.47 -20.32 5.66
N GLU A 256 -7.43 -21.66 5.68
CA GLU A 256 -6.86 -22.41 6.82
C GLU A 256 -5.35 -22.16 7.02
N PRO A 257 -4.49 -22.24 5.97
CA PRO A 257 -3.07 -21.91 6.13
C PRO A 257 -2.82 -20.49 6.66
N LEU A 258 -3.65 -19.53 6.24
CA LEU A 258 -3.56 -18.15 6.73
C LEU A 258 -4.04 -18.03 8.17
N LEU A 259 -5.07 -18.78 8.55
CA LEU A 259 -5.59 -18.77 9.90
C LEU A 259 -4.57 -19.33 10.90
N GLU A 260 -3.89 -20.41 10.54
CA GLU A 260 -2.87 -21.05 11.37
C GLU A 260 -1.56 -20.24 11.40
N GLY A 261 -1.03 -19.86 10.23
CA GLY A 261 0.31 -19.26 10.12
C GLY A 261 0.34 -17.74 10.25
N ALA A 262 -0.67 -17.04 9.73
CA ALA A 262 -0.67 -15.57 9.65
C ALA A 262 -2.07 -14.93 9.89
N PRO A 263 -2.72 -15.18 11.04
CA PRO A 263 -4.09 -14.72 11.31
C PRO A 263 -4.24 -13.19 11.30
N HIS A 264 -3.14 -12.46 11.49
CA HIS A 264 -3.11 -11.01 11.40
C HIS A 264 -3.33 -10.51 9.95
N VAL A 265 -2.97 -11.30 8.94
CA VAL A 265 -3.28 -11.01 7.52
C VAL A 265 -4.78 -11.06 7.29
N LEU A 266 -5.49 -12.05 7.85
CA LEU A 266 -6.95 -12.13 7.78
C LEU A 266 -7.63 -10.97 8.50
N SER A 267 -7.07 -10.52 9.63
CA SER A 267 -7.56 -9.31 10.32
C SER A 267 -7.41 -8.06 9.43
N SER A 268 -6.26 -7.92 8.75
CA SER A 268 -6.05 -6.84 7.79
C SER A 268 -6.95 -6.96 6.56
N ALA A 269 -7.18 -8.17 6.07
CA ALA A 269 -8.08 -8.42 4.93
C ALA A 269 -9.52 -8.05 5.27
N LEU A 270 -10.02 -8.46 6.45
CA LEU A 270 -11.33 -8.08 6.96
C LEU A 270 -11.49 -6.56 6.99
N TYR A 271 -10.54 -5.84 7.59
CA TYR A 271 -10.56 -4.38 7.64
C TYR A 271 -10.60 -3.76 6.23
N THR A 272 -9.71 -4.20 5.34
CA THR A 272 -9.62 -3.67 3.96
C THR A 272 -10.91 -3.92 3.19
N PHE A 273 -11.45 -5.15 3.21
CA PHE A 273 -12.64 -5.48 2.42
C PHE A 273 -13.92 -4.85 2.98
N LEU A 274 -14.07 -4.72 4.31
CA LEU A 274 -15.18 -3.94 4.89
C LEU A 274 -15.11 -2.47 4.45
N ARG A 275 -13.92 -1.86 4.48
CA ARG A 275 -13.71 -0.46 4.05
C ARG A 275 -13.97 -0.26 2.56
N VAL A 276 -13.58 -1.22 1.72
CA VAL A 276 -13.79 -1.16 0.27
C VAL A 276 -15.26 -1.39 -0.07
N LEU A 277 -15.93 -2.33 0.59
CA LEU A 277 -17.36 -2.58 0.45
C LEU A 277 -18.18 -1.33 0.78
N SER A 278 -17.85 -0.61 1.86
CA SER A 278 -18.59 0.59 2.26
C SER A 278 -18.60 1.66 1.18
N ASP A 279 -17.52 1.76 0.39
CA ASP A 279 -17.44 2.69 -0.74
C ASP A 279 -18.11 2.13 -2.00
N LYS A 280 -17.97 0.83 -2.29
CA LYS A 280 -18.62 0.19 -3.44
C LYS A 280 -20.14 0.22 -3.37
N PHE A 281 -20.73 0.25 -2.18
CA PHE A 281 -22.18 0.42 -2.02
C PHE A 281 -22.66 1.85 -2.26
N ARG A 282 -21.76 2.86 -2.16
CA ARG A 282 -22.09 4.25 -2.53
C ARG A 282 -22.14 4.46 -4.04
N VAL A 283 -21.54 3.55 -4.82
CA VAL A 283 -21.47 3.63 -6.28
C VAL A 283 -22.38 2.56 -6.89
N SER A 284 -23.44 2.98 -7.59
CA SER A 284 -24.40 2.06 -8.22
C SER A 284 -23.86 1.52 -9.54
N ILE A 285 -23.05 0.45 -9.49
CA ILE A 285 -22.55 -0.29 -10.67
C ILE A 285 -22.98 -1.75 -10.55
N GLU A 286 -23.96 -2.17 -11.37
CA GLU A 286 -24.49 -3.54 -11.39
C GLU A 286 -23.43 -4.61 -11.67
N LYS A 287 -22.39 -4.27 -12.45
CA LYS A 287 -21.28 -5.19 -12.76
C LYS A 287 -20.49 -5.62 -11.53
N LEU A 288 -20.60 -4.90 -10.41
CA LEU A 288 -19.86 -5.20 -9.18
C LEU A 288 -20.58 -6.20 -8.26
N GLU A 289 -21.82 -6.57 -8.53
CA GLU A 289 -22.62 -7.36 -7.60
C GLU A 289 -22.00 -8.74 -7.29
N ILE A 290 -21.39 -9.39 -8.28
CA ILE A 290 -20.68 -10.66 -8.06
C ILE A 290 -19.48 -10.45 -7.13
N LEU A 291 -18.70 -9.38 -7.34
CA LEU A 291 -17.54 -9.08 -6.49
C LEU A 291 -17.98 -8.73 -5.07
N LYS A 292 -19.00 -7.88 -4.91
CA LYS A 292 -19.56 -7.51 -3.60
C LYS A 292 -20.00 -8.75 -2.82
N ARG A 293 -20.73 -9.69 -3.44
CA ARG A 293 -21.16 -10.93 -2.79
C ARG A 293 -19.99 -11.75 -2.29
N ARG A 294 -18.93 -11.86 -3.09
CA ARG A 294 -17.72 -12.59 -2.70
C ARG A 294 -16.98 -11.89 -1.55
N GLU A 295 -16.91 -10.57 -1.56
CA GLU A 295 -16.34 -9.75 -0.47
C GLU A 295 -17.12 -9.90 0.83
N ILE A 296 -18.47 -9.85 0.75
CA ILE A 296 -19.35 -10.12 1.88
C ILE A 296 -19.09 -11.53 2.42
N HIS A 297 -19.02 -12.54 1.55
CA HIS A 297 -18.76 -13.91 1.96
C HIS A 297 -17.44 -14.06 2.72
N LEU A 298 -16.34 -13.49 2.23
CA LEU A 298 -15.05 -13.52 2.93
C LEU A 298 -15.14 -12.83 4.30
N CYS A 299 -15.74 -11.63 4.37
CA CYS A 299 -15.86 -10.88 5.63
C CYS A 299 -16.70 -11.65 6.65
N VAL A 300 -17.86 -12.17 6.23
CA VAL A 300 -18.76 -12.96 7.09
C VAL A 300 -18.06 -14.22 7.57
N LYS A 301 -17.33 -14.93 6.69
CA LYS A 301 -16.55 -16.12 7.05
C LYS A 301 -15.55 -15.82 8.16
N ILE A 302 -14.72 -14.77 8.00
CA ILE A 302 -13.75 -14.36 9.03
C ILE A 302 -14.44 -14.03 10.36
N VAL A 303 -15.52 -13.24 10.33
CA VAL A 303 -16.20 -12.81 11.55
C VAL A 303 -16.88 -13.98 12.27
N ARG A 304 -17.51 -14.89 11.52
CA ARG A 304 -18.29 -15.99 12.09
C ARG A 304 -17.43 -17.15 12.57
N GLU A 305 -16.36 -17.48 11.85
CA GLU A 305 -15.47 -18.57 12.23
C GLU A 305 -14.39 -18.10 13.22
N GLU A 306 -13.94 -16.85 13.13
CA GLU A 306 -12.73 -16.38 13.82
C GLU A 306 -12.88 -14.97 14.40
N PHE A 307 -13.94 -14.76 15.18
CA PHE A 307 -14.31 -13.45 15.74
C PHE A 307 -13.19 -12.77 16.58
N ARG A 308 -12.29 -13.55 17.18
CA ARG A 308 -11.11 -13.03 17.90
C ARG A 308 -10.22 -12.11 17.03
N LEU A 309 -10.25 -12.29 15.71
CA LEU A 309 -9.51 -11.46 14.76
C LEU A 309 -10.12 -10.06 14.65
N CYS A 310 -11.44 -9.95 14.79
CA CYS A 310 -12.17 -8.68 14.78
C CYS A 310 -11.81 -7.82 16.01
N LEU A 311 -11.57 -8.45 17.16
CA LEU A 311 -11.17 -7.75 18.38
C LEU A 311 -9.84 -7.00 18.24
N LYS A 312 -8.93 -7.48 17.38
CA LYS A 312 -7.65 -6.81 17.09
C LYS A 312 -7.82 -5.52 16.28
N ILE A 313 -8.92 -5.37 15.54
CA ILE A 313 -9.27 -4.16 14.81
C ILE A 313 -9.88 -3.12 15.79
N GLY A 314 -10.58 -3.59 16.82
CA GLY A 314 -11.21 -2.75 17.83
C GLY A 314 -12.40 -1.95 17.29
N ARG A 315 -12.68 -0.78 17.87
CA ARG A 315 -13.86 0.06 17.55
C ARG A 315 -14.08 0.34 16.06
N ASP A 316 -13.01 0.38 15.25
CA ASP A 316 -13.13 0.64 13.81
C ASP A 316 -13.86 -0.49 13.09
N PHE A 317 -13.80 -1.71 13.59
CA PHE A 317 -14.60 -2.83 13.09
C PHE A 317 -16.10 -2.54 13.24
N ILE A 318 -16.55 -2.07 14.41
CA ILE A 318 -17.95 -1.73 14.65
C ILE A 318 -18.40 -0.60 13.73
N ARG A 319 -17.58 0.45 13.59
CA ARG A 319 -17.87 1.57 12.69
C ARG A 319 -18.07 1.10 11.24
N LEU A 320 -17.19 0.23 10.74
CA LEU A 320 -17.29 -0.31 9.39
C LEU A 320 -18.51 -1.22 9.20
N LEU A 321 -18.87 -2.02 10.22
CA LEU A 321 -20.11 -2.81 10.18
C LEU A 321 -21.35 -1.92 10.17
N GLN A 322 -21.36 -0.82 10.93
CA GLN A 322 -22.45 0.16 10.95
C GLN A 322 -22.63 0.83 9.58
N ASP A 323 -21.53 1.21 8.91
CA ASP A 323 -21.55 1.72 7.52
C ASP A 323 -22.21 0.73 6.55
N LEU A 324 -22.16 -0.56 6.87
CA LEU A 324 -22.67 -1.67 6.07
C LEU A 324 -23.97 -2.29 6.62
N ALA A 325 -24.64 -1.67 7.59
CA ALA A 325 -25.82 -2.24 8.26
C ALA A 325 -27.06 -2.42 7.35
N HIS A 326 -27.03 -1.86 6.14
CA HIS A 326 -28.05 -2.08 5.11
C HIS A 326 -27.92 -3.46 4.43
N VAL A 327 -26.74 -4.10 4.52
CA VAL A 327 -26.48 -5.45 4.04
C VAL A 327 -26.97 -6.46 5.10
N PRO A 328 -27.86 -7.40 4.76
CA PRO A 328 -28.48 -8.31 5.73
C PRO A 328 -27.49 -9.10 6.58
N GLU A 329 -26.40 -9.58 5.99
CA GLU A 329 -25.39 -10.40 6.66
C GLU A 329 -24.64 -9.61 7.74
N PHE A 330 -24.27 -8.36 7.45
CA PHE A 330 -23.60 -7.48 8.42
C PHE A 330 -24.56 -6.97 9.48
N LYS A 331 -25.83 -6.73 9.13
CA LYS A 331 -26.89 -6.42 10.10
C LYS A 331 -27.08 -7.55 11.11
N ALA A 332 -27.12 -8.80 10.65
CA ALA A 332 -27.24 -9.96 11.52
C ALA A 332 -26.02 -10.08 12.45
N ILE A 333 -24.81 -9.84 11.95
CA ILE A 333 -23.59 -9.81 12.77
C ILE A 333 -23.69 -8.73 13.86
N LEU A 334 -24.11 -7.50 13.52
CA LEU A 334 -24.30 -6.43 14.51
C LEU A 334 -25.32 -6.80 15.59
N GLN A 335 -26.42 -7.45 15.20
CA GLN A 335 -27.43 -7.92 16.14
C GLN A 335 -26.87 -8.99 17.07
N ASP A 336 -26.11 -9.95 16.55
CA ASP A 336 -25.49 -10.99 17.38
C ASP A 336 -24.44 -10.41 18.33
N ILE A 337 -23.66 -9.40 17.91
CA ILE A 337 -22.70 -8.73 18.79
C ILE A 337 -23.38 -8.09 20.01
N VAL A 338 -24.56 -7.49 19.82
CA VAL A 338 -25.27 -6.76 20.88
C VAL A 338 -26.15 -7.68 21.73
N PHE A 339 -26.86 -8.62 21.10
CA PHE A 339 -27.92 -9.39 21.76
C PHE A 339 -27.57 -10.85 22.02
N ASN A 340 -26.60 -11.43 21.29
CA ASN A 340 -26.23 -12.84 21.41
C ASN A 340 -24.72 -13.10 21.20
N PRO A 341 -23.84 -12.46 22.00
CA PRO A 341 -22.39 -12.52 21.81
C PRO A 341 -21.82 -13.95 21.96
N SER A 342 -22.55 -14.86 22.63
CA SER A 342 -22.18 -16.27 22.76
C SER A 342 -22.04 -17.01 21.44
N VAL A 343 -22.72 -16.56 20.36
CA VAL A 343 -22.65 -17.21 19.03
C VAL A 343 -21.23 -17.22 18.46
N PHE A 344 -20.38 -16.26 18.86
CA PHE A 344 -19.01 -16.16 18.36
C PHE A 344 -18.03 -17.11 19.05
N ASN A 345 -18.45 -17.82 20.11
CA ASN A 345 -17.64 -18.81 20.83
C ASN A 345 -16.24 -18.31 21.26
N VAL A 346 -16.05 -17.01 21.47
CA VAL A 346 -14.77 -16.44 21.93
C VAL A 346 -14.73 -16.43 23.45
N VAL A 347 -13.78 -17.16 24.03
CA VAL A 347 -13.56 -17.20 25.48
C VAL A 347 -13.30 -15.79 26.01
N GLY A 348 -14.15 -15.34 26.94
CA GLY A 348 -14.04 -14.03 27.58
C GLY A 348 -14.75 -12.88 26.85
N PHE A 349 -15.27 -13.10 25.62
CA PHE A 349 -16.11 -12.12 24.95
C PHE A 349 -17.53 -12.16 25.53
N LYS A 350 -17.94 -11.08 26.21
CA LYS A 350 -19.22 -10.97 26.92
C LYS A 350 -20.11 -9.88 26.36
N ASP A 351 -19.53 -8.76 25.92
CA ASP A 351 -20.28 -7.61 25.45
C ASP A 351 -19.47 -6.75 24.48
N VAL A 352 -20.17 -5.85 23.80
CA VAL A 352 -19.58 -4.90 22.84
C VAL A 352 -18.58 -3.93 23.48
N CYS A 353 -18.62 -3.71 24.81
CA CYS A 353 -17.71 -2.81 25.49
C CYS A 353 -16.27 -3.31 25.43
N GLN A 354 -16.05 -4.62 25.25
CA GLN A 354 -14.72 -5.20 25.08
C GLN A 354 -14.10 -4.96 23.69
N ILE A 355 -14.86 -4.42 22.74
CA ILE A 355 -14.38 -4.01 21.41
C ILE A 355 -13.93 -2.54 21.41
N TYR A 356 -14.47 -1.74 22.33
CA TYR A 356 -14.10 -0.34 22.58
C TYR A 356 -12.89 -0.25 23.51
#